data_AF-A0A317SP07-F1
#
_entry.id   AF-A0A317SP07-F1
#
_cell.length_a   1.000
_cell.length_b   1.000
_cell.length_c   1.000
_cell.angle_alpha   90.00
_cell.angle_beta   90.00
_cell.angle_gamma   90.00
#
_symmetry.space_group_name_H-M   'P 1'
#
loop_
_entity.id
_entity.type
_entity.pdbx_description
1 polymer ?
#
loop_
_entity_poly.entity_id
_entity_poly.type
_entity_poly.pdbx_seq_one_letter_code
_entity_poly.pdbx_strand_id
1 'polypeptide(L)'
;MSREELCLLLSLRSLPTCGETVELAFRLAAHELDNISLRVDTPPPQNVNLPPLPPELWADIFETLNDWELATALGIHTKLRRSADWAMIGTRLDYAILSGSVERVSSLLGVYPAEKFTKLGAKCMLRFAYTDLLAFFWTNYPHDFLGVYSKPSLQIPTLASHYGQSKVLTWWLEASSPDLPNPFPREYDEEPLNDASREGHIHILQWWKSSGLPLRYGLVMDVASSFGHLAVLEWWKNSGLTLNYLHALKGVSYRGEVEVLEWWKKSGLRLVYDKEVLVDATKFNRPDVLQWWSSSGLRVVYCVCDIEAALEDAIDGGKEARDWWLDRGFRFDVPVMEWMEYKRL
;
A
#
# COMPACT_ATOMS: atom_id res chain seq x y z
N MET A 1 23.36 -2.70 -21.82
CA MET A 1 24.80 -2.58 -21.55
C MET A 1 25.50 -2.04 -22.78
N SER A 2 26.40 -1.08 -22.59
CA SER A 2 27.29 -0.59 -23.64
C SER A 2 28.35 -1.65 -23.97
N ARG A 3 28.96 -1.55 -25.15
CA ARG A 3 30.04 -2.47 -25.55
C ARG A 3 31.25 -2.40 -24.62
N GLU A 4 31.52 -1.22 -24.09
CA GLU A 4 32.61 -0.96 -23.13
C GLU A 4 32.37 -1.71 -21.82
N GLU A 5 31.14 -1.71 -21.30
CA GLU A 5 30.74 -2.48 -20.12
C GLU A 5 30.90 -3.98 -20.35
N LEU A 6 30.49 -4.49 -21.51
CA LEU A 6 30.65 -5.92 -21.86
C LEU A 6 32.12 -6.34 -21.90
N CYS A 7 32.97 -5.53 -22.54
CA CYS A 7 34.41 -5.79 -22.60
C CYS A 7 35.05 -5.78 -21.20
N LEU A 8 34.61 -4.86 -20.33
CA LEU A 8 35.12 -4.76 -18.96
C LEU A 8 34.70 -5.97 -18.14
N LEU A 9 33.45 -6.41 -18.22
CA LEU A 9 32.94 -7.59 -17.51
C LEU A 9 33.56 -8.91 -17.99
N LEU A 10 33.84 -9.02 -19.29
CA LEU A 10 34.56 -10.16 -19.86
C LEU A 10 36.03 -10.14 -19.43
N SER A 11 36.69 -8.98 -19.42
CA SER A 11 38.09 -8.84 -18.98
C SER A 11 38.25 -9.22 -17.50
N LEU A 12 37.32 -8.80 -16.64
CA LEU A 12 37.30 -9.17 -15.21
C LEU A 12 37.19 -10.70 -15.00
N ARG A 13 36.59 -11.41 -15.95
CA ARG A 13 36.42 -12.87 -15.93
C ARG A 13 37.47 -13.62 -16.75
N SER A 14 38.51 -12.91 -17.21
CA SER A 14 39.57 -13.43 -18.09
C SER A 14 39.04 -14.06 -19.40
N LEU A 15 37.93 -13.53 -19.93
CA LEU A 15 37.30 -13.98 -21.16
C LEU A 15 37.68 -13.09 -22.37
N PRO A 16 37.70 -13.63 -23.60
CA PRO A 16 38.01 -12.86 -24.80
C PRO A 16 37.01 -11.72 -25.07
N THR A 17 37.54 -10.52 -25.34
CA THR A 17 36.76 -9.28 -25.57
C THR A 17 36.59 -8.91 -27.06
N CYS A 18 36.96 -9.78 -27.99
CA CYS A 18 36.80 -9.56 -29.42
C CYS A 18 35.38 -9.90 -29.91
N GLY A 19 34.90 -9.22 -30.95
CA GLY A 19 33.60 -9.48 -31.58
C GLY A 19 32.57 -8.36 -31.42
N GLU A 20 31.37 -8.61 -31.95
CA GLU A 20 30.22 -7.70 -31.84
C GLU A 20 29.54 -7.81 -30.47
N THR A 21 28.82 -6.75 -30.09
CA THR A 21 28.17 -6.60 -28.77
C THR A 21 27.30 -7.81 -28.37
N VAL A 22 26.60 -8.41 -29.33
CA VAL A 22 25.73 -9.57 -29.10
C VAL A 22 26.55 -10.82 -28.74
N GLU A 23 27.70 -11.00 -29.39
CA GLU A 23 28.59 -12.14 -29.17
C GLU A 23 29.30 -12.04 -27.81
N LEU A 24 29.68 -10.83 -27.41
CA LEU A 24 30.22 -10.52 -26.08
C LEU A 24 29.18 -10.82 -24.99
N ALA A 25 27.93 -10.42 -25.19
CA ALA A 25 26.83 -10.69 -24.27
C ALA A 25 26.53 -12.19 -24.16
N PHE A 26 26.56 -12.92 -25.28
CA PHE A 26 26.34 -14.36 -25.28
C PHE A 26 27.47 -15.12 -24.58
N ARG A 27 28.74 -14.72 -24.80
CA ARG A 27 29.89 -15.29 -24.09
C ARG A 27 29.82 -15.03 -22.58
N LEU A 28 29.40 -13.84 -22.18
CA LEU A 28 29.19 -13.51 -20.78
C LEU A 28 28.08 -14.39 -20.18
N ALA A 29 26.95 -14.53 -20.87
CA ALA A 29 25.82 -15.35 -20.42
C ALA A 29 26.15 -16.85 -20.34
N ALA A 30 26.90 -17.38 -21.30
CA ALA A 30 27.32 -18.78 -21.32
C ALA A 30 28.28 -19.11 -20.17
N HIS A 31 29.25 -18.22 -19.89
CA HIS A 31 30.16 -18.37 -18.76
C HIS A 31 29.45 -18.30 -17.40
N GLU A 32 28.33 -17.57 -17.31
CA GLU A 32 27.54 -17.46 -16.09
C GLU A 32 26.66 -18.70 -15.81
N LEU A 33 26.36 -19.51 -16.83
CA LEU A 33 25.62 -20.77 -16.68
C LEU A 33 26.50 -21.92 -16.15
N ASP A 34 27.79 -21.93 -16.47
CA ASP A 34 28.70 -23.04 -16.13
C ASP A 34 29.24 -23.01 -14.68
N ASN A 35 29.16 -21.87 -13.98
CA ASN A 35 29.74 -21.70 -12.64
C ASN A 35 28.82 -22.05 -11.45
N ILE A 36 27.64 -22.63 -11.68
CA ILE A 36 26.59 -22.85 -10.66
C ILE A 36 26.81 -24.10 -9.78
N SER A 37 27.89 -24.88 -9.97
CA SER A 37 28.14 -26.09 -9.17
C SER A 37 29.46 -26.02 -8.41
N LEU A 38 29.42 -25.83 -7.08
CA LEU A 38 30.24 -26.48 -6.02
C LEU A 38 30.35 -25.67 -4.68
N ARG A 39 29.69 -26.20 -3.63
CA ARG A 39 30.04 -26.31 -2.18
C ARG A 39 30.16 -25.08 -1.21
N VAL A 40 29.15 -25.00 -0.31
CA VAL A 40 29.11 -25.11 1.19
C VAL A 40 30.31 -24.67 2.06
N ASP A 41 30.10 -23.65 2.93
CA ASP A 41 30.18 -23.65 4.41
C ASP A 41 29.66 -22.29 4.99
N THR A 42 28.94 -22.30 6.13
CA THR A 42 27.83 -21.38 6.52
C THR A 42 28.16 -20.07 7.27
N PRO A 43 27.29 -19.04 7.10
CA PRO A 43 26.56 -18.41 8.23
C PRO A 43 25.00 -18.38 7.94
N PRO A 44 24.13 -17.80 8.82
CA PRO A 44 22.71 -18.19 8.98
C PRO A 44 21.80 -17.84 7.78
N PRO A 45 20.56 -18.40 7.71
CA PRO A 45 19.89 -18.66 6.43
C PRO A 45 19.47 -17.38 5.70
N GLN A 46 20.06 -17.15 4.54
CA GLN A 46 19.48 -16.34 3.46
C GLN A 46 18.74 -17.30 2.52
N ASN A 47 17.40 -17.36 2.57
CA ASN A 47 16.66 -18.19 1.62
C ASN A 47 16.23 -17.39 0.37
N VAL A 48 17.16 -17.38 -0.60
CA VAL A 48 17.06 -17.70 -2.04
C VAL A 48 16.21 -16.86 -3.02
N ASN A 49 16.92 -16.47 -4.10
CA ASN A 49 16.50 -16.00 -5.43
C ASN A 49 16.13 -14.52 -5.64
N LEU A 50 17.07 -13.63 -5.30
CA LEU A 50 17.19 -12.35 -6.01
C LEU A 50 18.56 -12.32 -6.70
N PRO A 51 18.68 -11.93 -7.99
CA PRO A 51 19.99 -11.56 -8.53
C PRO A 51 20.49 -10.41 -7.63
N PRO A 52 21.57 -10.59 -6.84
CA PRO A 52 21.77 -9.73 -5.70
C PRO A 52 22.32 -8.41 -6.22
N LEU A 53 21.51 -7.36 -6.12
CA LEU A 53 22.06 -6.03 -5.91
C LEU A 53 23.10 -6.15 -4.78
N PRO A 54 24.30 -5.56 -4.92
CA PRO A 54 25.25 -5.48 -3.82
C PRO A 54 24.52 -5.03 -2.53
N PRO A 55 24.90 -5.57 -1.34
CA PRO A 55 24.25 -5.23 -0.08
C PRO A 55 24.13 -3.72 0.17
N GLU A 56 25.07 -2.93 -0.36
CA GLU A 56 25.07 -1.47 -0.31
C GLU A 56 23.90 -0.87 -1.09
N LEU A 57 23.58 -1.40 -2.27
CA LEU A 57 22.43 -0.94 -3.06
C LEU A 57 21.11 -1.35 -2.40
N TRP A 58 21.05 -2.52 -1.75
CA TRP A 58 19.90 -2.85 -0.92
C TRP A 58 19.75 -1.91 0.27
N ALA A 59 20.86 -1.58 0.93
CA ALA A 59 20.85 -0.65 2.04
C ALA A 59 20.36 0.74 1.59
N ASP A 60 20.84 1.24 0.45
CA ASP A 60 20.40 2.51 -0.14
C ASP A 60 18.91 2.48 -0.51
N ILE A 61 18.42 1.38 -1.08
CA ILE A 61 17.00 1.20 -1.39
C ILE A 61 16.16 1.27 -0.11
N PHE A 62 16.52 0.50 0.92
CA PHE A 62 15.74 0.51 2.16
C PHE A 62 15.84 1.84 2.89
N GLU A 63 17.01 2.49 2.89
CA GLU A 63 17.20 3.84 3.42
C GLU A 63 16.29 4.86 2.71
N THR A 64 16.13 4.72 1.38
CA THR A 64 15.23 5.55 0.58
C THR A 64 13.75 5.26 0.88
N LEU A 65 13.39 3.99 1.03
CA LEU A 65 12.04 3.56 1.41
C LEU A 65 11.70 3.84 2.88
N ASN A 66 12.72 4.18 3.69
CA ASN A 66 12.63 4.33 5.14
C ASN A 66 12.03 3.10 5.85
N ASP A 67 12.35 1.90 5.34
CA ASP A 67 11.73 0.63 5.78
C ASP A 67 12.70 -0.22 6.61
N TRP A 68 12.83 0.16 7.88
CA TRP A 68 13.72 -0.51 8.83
C TRP A 68 13.33 -1.97 9.09
N GLU A 69 12.02 -2.27 9.10
CA GLU A 69 11.53 -3.63 9.37
C GLU A 69 11.94 -4.58 8.25
N LEU A 70 11.74 -4.20 6.99
CA LEU A 70 12.12 -5.02 5.84
C LEU A 70 13.64 -5.23 5.77
N ALA A 71 14.43 -4.17 5.98
CA ALA A 71 15.88 -4.27 6.04
C ALA A 71 16.33 -5.27 7.12
N THR A 72 15.73 -5.18 8.31
CA THR A 72 16.05 -6.06 9.44
C THR A 72 15.61 -7.50 9.18
N ALA A 73 14.42 -7.71 8.60
CA ALA A 73 13.91 -9.02 8.22
C ALA A 73 14.83 -9.75 7.23
N LEU A 74 15.41 -8.99 6.28
CA LEU A 74 16.37 -9.51 5.29
C LEU A 74 17.82 -9.58 5.80
N GLY A 75 18.09 -9.12 7.03
CA GLY A 75 19.43 -9.11 7.61
C GLY A 75 20.39 -8.12 6.95
N ILE A 76 19.86 -7.07 6.31
CA ILE A 76 20.65 -6.07 5.59
C ILE A 76 20.94 -4.88 6.51
N HIS A 77 22.22 -4.55 6.64
CA HIS A 77 22.66 -3.46 7.52
C HIS A 77 22.37 -2.10 6.87
N THR A 78 21.64 -1.24 7.58
CA THR A 78 21.28 0.12 7.16
C THR A 78 21.54 1.12 8.27
N LYS A 79 21.60 2.41 7.91
CA LYS A 79 21.67 3.54 8.86
C LYS A 79 20.30 3.92 9.42
N LEU A 80 19.23 3.23 9.01
CA LEU A 80 17.88 3.51 9.47
C LEU A 80 17.78 3.34 10.96
N ARG A 81 17.10 4.30 11.59
CA ARG A 81 16.78 4.20 13.01
C ARG A 81 15.55 3.33 13.18
N ARG A 82 15.64 2.42 14.15
CA ARG A 82 14.47 1.71 14.66
C ARG A 82 13.38 2.71 15.04
N SER A 83 12.14 2.43 14.66
CA SER A 83 11.01 3.31 14.98
C SER A 83 10.77 3.41 16.50
N ALA A 84 10.15 4.52 16.92
CA ALA A 84 9.82 4.76 18.33
C ALA A 84 8.92 3.64 18.91
N ASP A 85 7.99 3.12 18.10
CA ASP A 85 7.11 2.02 18.49
C ASP A 85 7.89 0.76 18.84
N TRP A 86 8.81 0.32 17.98
CA TRP A 86 9.66 -0.85 18.26
C TRP A 86 10.57 -0.65 19.48
N ALA A 87 10.98 0.59 19.75
CA ALA A 87 11.75 0.91 20.95
C ALA A 87 10.92 0.88 22.22
N MET A 88 9.64 1.27 22.15
CA MET A 88 8.77 1.41 23.32
C MET A 88 8.06 0.11 23.70
N ILE A 89 7.60 -0.67 22.72
CA ILE A 89 6.71 -1.82 22.96
C ILE A 89 7.20 -3.15 22.38
N GLY A 90 8.30 -3.18 21.62
CA GLY A 90 8.80 -4.41 20.98
C GLY A 90 9.34 -5.42 22.00
N THR A 91 8.82 -6.66 21.97
CA THR A 91 9.28 -7.77 22.82
C THR A 91 10.38 -8.58 22.11
N ARG A 92 11.10 -9.45 22.85
CA ARG A 92 12.13 -10.32 22.24
C ARG A 92 11.50 -11.25 21.22
N LEU A 93 10.28 -11.71 21.50
CA LEU A 93 9.50 -12.51 20.57
C LEU A 93 9.14 -11.75 19.29
N ASP A 94 8.78 -10.46 19.37
CA ASP A 94 8.54 -9.65 18.15
C ASP A 94 9.78 -9.57 17.25
N TYR A 95 10.97 -9.39 17.82
CA TYR A 95 12.23 -9.41 17.06
C TYR A 95 12.55 -10.80 16.49
N ALA A 96 12.22 -11.87 17.22
CA ALA A 96 12.36 -13.23 16.69
C ALA A 96 11.42 -13.46 15.50
N ILE A 97 10.17 -12.99 15.60
CA ILE A 97 9.18 -13.06 14.52
C ILE A 97 9.63 -12.26 13.29
N LEU A 98 10.24 -11.08 13.49
CA LEU A 98 10.73 -10.24 12.40
C LEU A 98 11.72 -10.99 11.49
N SER A 99 12.49 -11.94 12.04
CA SER A 99 13.40 -12.79 11.27
C SER A 99 12.73 -13.83 10.37
N GLY A 100 11.41 -14.06 10.52
CA GLY A 100 10.68 -15.08 9.76
C GLY A 100 11.00 -16.53 10.12
N SER A 101 11.94 -16.79 11.04
CA SER A 101 12.40 -18.14 11.38
C SER A 101 11.57 -18.79 12.49
N VAL A 102 10.86 -19.87 12.15
CA VAL A 102 10.14 -20.72 13.12
C VAL A 102 11.09 -21.31 14.16
N GLU A 103 12.30 -21.72 13.75
CA GLU A 103 13.31 -22.30 14.66
C GLU A 103 13.75 -21.30 15.73
N ARG A 104 14.00 -20.05 15.33
CA ARG A 104 14.40 -18.98 16.26
C ARG A 104 13.27 -18.64 17.23
N VAL A 105 12.04 -18.57 16.73
CA VAL A 105 10.84 -18.33 17.55
C VAL A 105 10.62 -19.48 18.53
N SER A 106 10.68 -20.73 18.07
CA SER A 106 10.50 -21.92 18.91
C SER A 106 11.58 -22.03 19.98
N SER A 107 12.85 -21.79 19.62
CA SER A 107 13.97 -21.77 20.57
C SER A 107 13.78 -20.71 21.66
N LEU A 108 13.33 -19.51 21.27
CA LEU A 108 13.08 -18.43 22.23
C LEU A 108 11.93 -18.77 23.18
N LEU A 109 10.82 -19.32 22.66
CA LEU A 109 9.69 -19.75 23.47
C LEU A 109 10.01 -20.95 24.38
N GLY A 110 10.96 -21.81 24.00
CA GLY A 110 11.48 -22.86 24.86
C GLY A 110 12.18 -22.31 26.11
N VAL A 111 12.84 -21.15 25.99
CA VAL A 111 13.50 -20.45 27.10
C VAL A 111 12.53 -19.56 27.87
N TYR A 112 11.62 -18.89 27.17
CA TYR A 112 10.66 -17.93 27.71
C TYR A 112 9.21 -18.28 27.31
N PRO A 113 8.61 -19.33 27.90
CA PRO A 113 7.33 -19.88 27.45
C PRO A 113 6.11 -18.99 27.70
N ALA A 114 6.23 -17.99 28.59
CA ALA A 114 5.17 -17.04 28.88
C ALA A 114 5.25 -15.76 28.02
N GLU A 115 6.28 -15.62 27.17
CA GLU A 115 6.44 -14.44 26.32
C GLU A 115 5.40 -14.44 25.18
N LYS A 116 4.80 -13.27 24.93
CA LYS A 116 3.75 -13.08 23.92
C LYS A 116 4.18 -12.03 22.91
N PHE A 117 3.77 -12.22 21.67
CA PHE A 117 4.02 -11.25 20.62
C PHE A 117 2.98 -10.13 20.69
N THR A 118 3.37 -8.95 20.26
CA THR A 118 2.52 -7.76 20.29
C THR A 118 1.90 -7.49 18.93
N LYS A 119 1.27 -6.32 18.77
CA LYS A 119 0.81 -5.84 17.46
C LYS A 119 1.95 -5.75 16.43
N LEU A 120 3.20 -5.61 16.88
CA LEU A 120 4.37 -5.51 16.00
C LEU A 120 4.66 -6.86 15.34
N GLY A 121 4.88 -7.92 16.12
CA GLY A 121 5.07 -9.27 15.58
C GLY A 121 3.87 -9.74 14.75
N ALA A 122 2.64 -9.41 15.18
CA ALA A 122 1.43 -9.72 14.41
C ALA A 122 1.46 -9.08 13.02
N LYS A 123 1.73 -7.76 12.95
CA LYS A 123 1.86 -7.06 11.67
C LYS A 123 2.98 -7.61 10.81
N CYS A 124 4.14 -7.95 11.38
CA CYS A 124 5.25 -8.54 10.62
C CYS A 124 4.87 -9.86 9.95
N MET A 125 4.21 -10.77 10.68
CA MET A 125 3.79 -12.05 10.11
C MET A 125 2.87 -11.88 8.91
N LEU A 126 1.93 -10.94 8.98
CA LEU A 126 1.02 -10.66 7.87
C LEU A 126 1.74 -9.91 6.74
N ARG A 127 2.50 -8.87 7.08
CA ARG A 127 3.21 -7.99 6.12
C ARG A 127 4.22 -8.75 5.26
N PHE A 128 4.98 -9.66 5.85
CA PHE A 128 6.00 -10.46 5.15
C PHE A 128 5.49 -11.84 4.73
N ALA A 129 4.20 -12.11 4.91
CA ALA A 129 3.57 -13.38 4.60
C ALA A 129 4.27 -14.61 5.20
N TYR A 130 4.64 -14.52 6.49
CA TYR A 130 5.22 -15.63 7.24
C TYR A 130 4.15 -16.65 7.64
N THR A 131 3.58 -17.35 6.65
CA THR A 131 2.52 -18.35 6.83
C THR A 131 2.94 -19.50 7.75
N ASP A 132 4.23 -19.84 7.77
CA ASP A 132 4.77 -20.88 8.65
C ASP A 132 4.72 -20.46 10.12
N LEU A 133 5.01 -19.18 10.40
CA LEU A 133 4.86 -18.63 11.75
C LEU A 133 3.38 -18.51 12.14
N LEU A 134 2.51 -18.10 11.22
CA LEU A 134 1.06 -18.07 11.46
C LEU A 134 0.53 -19.47 11.81
N ALA A 135 0.92 -20.49 11.04
CA ALA A 135 0.57 -21.88 11.31
C ALA A 135 1.15 -22.35 12.65
N PHE A 136 2.43 -22.07 12.92
CA PHE A 136 3.10 -22.42 14.17
C PHE A 136 2.35 -21.86 15.40
N PHE A 137 2.02 -20.57 15.41
CA PHE A 137 1.31 -19.97 16.53
C PHE A 137 -0.13 -20.45 16.65
N TRP A 138 -0.83 -20.65 15.53
CA TRP A 138 -2.19 -21.20 15.57
C TRP A 138 -2.23 -22.62 16.14
N THR A 139 -1.28 -23.47 15.76
CA THR A 139 -1.21 -24.86 16.24
C THR A 139 -0.77 -24.95 17.70
N ASN A 140 0.24 -24.18 18.11
CA ASN A 140 0.85 -24.33 19.44
C ASN A 140 0.28 -23.38 20.51
N TYR A 141 -0.21 -22.21 20.12
CA TYR A 141 -0.64 -21.14 21.02
C TYR A 141 -1.98 -20.48 20.57
N PRO A 142 -3.05 -21.26 20.29
CA PRO A 142 -4.27 -20.75 19.67
C PRO A 142 -4.98 -19.65 20.48
N HIS A 143 -4.96 -19.75 21.81
CA HIS A 143 -5.61 -18.77 22.69
C HIS A 143 -4.93 -17.40 22.62
N ASP A 144 -3.59 -17.37 22.68
CA ASP A 144 -2.82 -16.12 22.59
C ASP A 144 -2.86 -15.55 21.17
N PHE A 145 -2.81 -16.41 20.16
CA PHE A 145 -2.97 -16.04 18.76
C PHE A 145 -4.32 -15.33 18.53
N LEU A 146 -5.44 -15.92 19.00
CA LEU A 146 -6.75 -15.29 18.91
C LEU A 146 -6.86 -14.03 19.76
N GLY A 147 -6.23 -13.97 20.93
CA GLY A 147 -6.20 -12.77 21.76
C GLY A 147 -5.58 -11.54 21.06
N VAL A 148 -4.69 -11.76 20.09
CA VAL A 148 -4.12 -10.69 19.26
C VAL A 148 -4.97 -10.42 18.03
N TYR A 149 -5.32 -11.45 17.26
CA TYR A 149 -5.99 -11.32 15.96
C TYR A 149 -7.51 -11.09 16.03
N SER A 150 -8.13 -11.24 17.21
CA SER A 150 -9.53 -10.83 17.45
C SER A 150 -9.72 -9.31 17.57
N LYS A 151 -8.62 -8.55 17.71
CA LYS A 151 -8.69 -7.08 17.76
C LYS A 151 -9.09 -6.53 16.38
N PRO A 152 -10.05 -5.60 16.29
CA PRO A 152 -10.51 -5.06 15.01
C PRO A 152 -9.37 -4.53 14.12
N SER A 153 -8.39 -3.85 14.71
CA SER A 153 -7.24 -3.28 13.99
C SER A 153 -6.18 -4.29 13.54
N LEU A 154 -6.34 -5.56 13.91
CA LEU A 154 -5.39 -6.62 13.59
C LEU A 154 -6.03 -7.80 12.87
N GLN A 155 -7.28 -7.72 12.42
CA GLN A 155 -7.90 -8.83 11.70
C GLN A 155 -7.06 -9.25 10.48
N ILE A 156 -6.81 -10.56 10.38
CA ILE A 156 -5.98 -11.17 9.33
C ILE A 156 -6.45 -10.80 7.92
N PRO A 157 -7.73 -10.98 7.53
CA PRO A 157 -8.15 -10.68 6.17
C PRO A 157 -7.98 -9.19 5.81
N THR A 158 -8.18 -8.27 6.76
CA THR A 158 -8.01 -6.83 6.57
C THR A 158 -6.56 -6.47 6.34
N LEU A 159 -5.67 -6.85 7.27
CA LEU A 159 -4.24 -6.55 7.15
C LEU A 159 -3.57 -7.27 5.98
N ALA A 160 -3.95 -8.51 5.68
CA ALA A 160 -3.44 -9.21 4.51
C ALA A 160 -3.87 -8.50 3.21
N SER A 161 -5.08 -7.94 3.19
CA SER A 161 -5.55 -7.15 2.04
C SER A 161 -4.86 -5.80 1.94
N HIS A 162 -4.59 -5.13 3.06
CA HIS A 162 -3.80 -3.91 3.14
C HIS A 162 -2.36 -4.11 2.67
N TYR A 163 -1.68 -5.19 3.08
CA TYR A 163 -0.29 -5.46 2.68
C TYR A 163 -0.14 -6.14 1.32
N GLY A 164 -1.25 -6.49 0.64
CA GLY A 164 -1.17 -7.15 -0.66
C GLY A 164 -0.77 -8.62 -0.59
N GLN A 165 -1.06 -9.31 0.51
CA GLN A 165 -0.54 -10.66 0.79
C GLN A 165 -1.58 -11.76 0.53
N SER A 166 -1.69 -12.18 -0.73
CA SER A 166 -2.61 -13.25 -1.14
C SER A 166 -2.28 -14.61 -0.50
N LYS A 167 -0.99 -14.89 -0.24
CA LYS A 167 -0.55 -16.10 0.46
C LYS A 167 -1.15 -16.21 1.86
N VAL A 168 -1.22 -15.09 2.58
CA VAL A 168 -1.81 -15.03 3.93
C VAL A 168 -3.32 -15.23 3.86
N LEU A 169 -3.98 -14.64 2.86
CA LEU A 169 -5.43 -14.85 2.64
C LEU A 169 -5.75 -16.31 2.30
N THR A 170 -4.95 -16.95 1.44
CA THR A 170 -5.08 -18.38 1.13
C THR A 170 -4.88 -19.23 2.38
N TRP A 171 -3.80 -19.01 3.13
CA TRP A 171 -3.56 -19.69 4.40
C TRP A 171 -4.72 -19.52 5.38
N TRP A 172 -5.25 -18.30 5.52
CA TRP A 172 -6.38 -18.01 6.40
C TRP A 172 -7.63 -18.78 5.98
N LEU A 173 -7.95 -18.81 4.68
CA LEU A 173 -9.10 -19.55 4.16
C LEU A 173 -8.98 -21.06 4.40
N GLU A 174 -7.77 -21.61 4.22
CA GLU A 174 -7.45 -23.03 4.49
C GLU A 174 -7.52 -23.35 5.99
N ALA A 175 -6.95 -22.50 6.84
CA ALA A 175 -6.98 -22.65 8.30
C ALA A 175 -8.40 -22.52 8.87
N SER A 176 -9.30 -21.85 8.16
CA SER A 176 -10.72 -21.75 8.46
C SER A 176 -11.57 -22.89 7.86
N SER A 177 -10.96 -23.95 7.31
CA SER A 177 -11.72 -25.09 6.76
C SER A 177 -12.51 -25.82 7.85
N PRO A 178 -13.80 -26.12 7.64
CA PRO A 178 -14.63 -26.81 8.63
C PRO A 178 -14.17 -28.25 8.91
N ASP A 179 -13.36 -28.83 8.01
CA ASP A 179 -12.84 -30.19 8.15
C ASP A 179 -11.69 -30.29 9.17
N LEU A 180 -11.17 -29.15 9.65
CA LEU A 180 -10.07 -29.12 10.60
C LEU A 180 -10.56 -29.33 12.05
N PRO A 181 -9.77 -29.98 12.92
CA PRO A 181 -10.14 -30.21 14.32
C PRO A 181 -10.40 -28.93 15.13
N ASN A 182 -9.70 -27.84 14.78
CA ASN A 182 -9.85 -26.53 15.39
C ASN A 182 -9.82 -25.48 14.26
N PRO A 183 -10.97 -25.21 13.62
CA PRO A 183 -11.03 -24.28 12.50
C PRO A 183 -10.89 -22.84 12.98
N PHE A 184 -10.09 -22.05 12.26
CA PHE A 184 -9.94 -20.63 12.56
C PHE A 184 -11.25 -19.87 12.24
N PRO A 185 -11.68 -18.89 13.05
CA PRO A 185 -12.88 -18.11 12.77
C PRO A 185 -12.85 -17.44 11.39
N ARG A 186 -13.91 -17.65 10.61
CA ARG A 186 -14.05 -17.11 9.25
C ARG A 186 -14.88 -15.83 9.20
N GLU A 187 -14.59 -14.91 10.12
CA GLU A 187 -15.30 -13.64 10.24
C GLU A 187 -14.52 -12.52 9.53
N TYR A 188 -15.23 -11.75 8.70
CA TYR A 188 -14.71 -10.55 8.05
C TYR A 188 -15.87 -9.62 7.68
N ASP A 189 -15.57 -8.33 7.62
CA ASP A 189 -16.47 -7.26 7.25
C ASP A 189 -16.09 -6.68 5.88
N GLU A 190 -16.39 -5.41 5.64
CA GLU A 190 -16.08 -4.72 4.39
C GLU A 190 -14.65 -4.13 4.32
N GLU A 191 -13.95 -4.06 5.45
CA GLU A 191 -12.62 -3.46 5.53
C GLU A 191 -11.58 -4.11 4.61
N PRO A 192 -11.52 -5.45 4.42
CA PRO A 192 -10.52 -6.06 3.54
C PRO A 192 -10.58 -5.54 2.09
N LEU A 193 -11.78 -5.38 1.53
CA LEU A 193 -11.97 -4.88 0.17
C LEU A 193 -11.77 -3.36 0.09
N ASN A 194 -12.11 -2.63 1.15
CA ASN A 194 -11.80 -1.20 1.28
C ASN A 194 -10.27 -0.97 1.29
N ASP A 195 -9.52 -1.71 2.12
CA ASP A 195 -8.06 -1.59 2.24
C ASP A 195 -7.34 -2.07 0.97
N ALA A 196 -7.76 -3.17 0.34
CA ALA A 196 -7.21 -3.56 -0.96
C ALA A 196 -7.43 -2.47 -2.03
N SER A 197 -8.58 -1.79 -1.99
CA SER A 197 -8.89 -0.69 -2.91
C SER A 197 -8.10 0.57 -2.59
N ARG A 198 -7.85 0.81 -1.30
CA ARG A 198 -7.05 1.93 -0.76
C ARG A 198 -5.58 1.87 -1.13
N GLU A 199 -5.01 0.67 -1.17
CA GLU A 199 -3.58 0.45 -1.42
C GLU A 199 -3.29 0.07 -2.89
N GLY A 200 -4.33 0.04 -3.74
CA GLY A 200 -4.16 -0.24 -5.17
C GLY A 200 -3.97 -1.73 -5.51
N HIS A 201 -4.31 -2.64 -4.61
CA HIS A 201 -3.98 -4.07 -4.70
C HIS A 201 -4.98 -4.89 -5.51
N ILE A 202 -4.96 -4.72 -6.84
CA ILE A 202 -5.86 -5.42 -7.78
C ILE A 202 -5.76 -6.94 -7.66
N HIS A 203 -4.58 -7.51 -7.45
CA HIS A 203 -4.40 -8.95 -7.30
C HIS A 203 -5.14 -9.51 -6.07
N ILE A 204 -5.27 -8.71 -5.01
CA ILE A 204 -6.09 -9.07 -3.84
C ILE A 204 -7.58 -8.99 -4.15
N LEU A 205 -8.03 -7.95 -4.86
CA LEU A 205 -9.43 -7.87 -5.32
C LEU A 205 -9.81 -9.07 -6.19
N GLN A 206 -8.89 -9.50 -7.07
CA GLN A 206 -9.04 -10.72 -7.87
C GLN A 206 -9.09 -11.97 -6.98
N TRP A 207 -8.20 -12.07 -5.98
CA TRP A 207 -8.21 -13.18 -5.03
C TRP A 207 -9.57 -13.27 -4.33
N TRP A 208 -10.09 -12.17 -3.77
CA TRP A 208 -11.39 -12.13 -3.11
C TRP A 208 -12.50 -12.59 -4.05
N LYS A 209 -12.53 -12.08 -5.29
CA LYS A 209 -13.52 -12.48 -6.30
C LYS A 209 -13.44 -13.98 -6.65
N SER A 210 -12.26 -14.59 -6.61
CA SER A 210 -12.05 -16.01 -6.90
C SER A 210 -12.21 -16.95 -5.69
N SER A 211 -12.20 -16.42 -4.47
CA SER A 211 -12.15 -17.19 -3.23
C SER A 211 -13.43 -18.00 -2.92
N GLY A 212 -14.54 -17.69 -3.59
CA GLY A 212 -15.86 -18.25 -3.28
C GLY A 212 -16.50 -17.66 -2.01
N LEU A 213 -15.86 -16.69 -1.36
CA LEU A 213 -16.39 -15.96 -0.22
C LEU A 213 -17.39 -14.87 -0.66
N PRO A 214 -18.45 -14.60 0.13
CA PRO A 214 -19.30 -13.43 -0.09
C PRO A 214 -18.50 -12.12 -0.13
N LEU A 215 -18.58 -11.38 -1.23
CA LEU A 215 -17.91 -10.09 -1.34
C LEU A 215 -18.66 -9.04 -0.51
N ARG A 216 -18.04 -8.59 0.58
CA ARG A 216 -18.53 -7.52 1.45
C ARG A 216 -17.72 -6.27 1.20
N TYR A 217 -18.33 -5.23 0.69
CA TYR A 217 -17.65 -3.98 0.37
C TYR A 217 -18.58 -2.79 0.57
N GLY A 218 -18.02 -1.71 1.09
CA GLY A 218 -18.72 -0.45 1.32
C GLY A 218 -18.46 0.55 0.21
N LEU A 219 -17.87 1.68 0.57
CA LEU A 219 -17.56 2.79 -0.33
C LEU A 219 -16.20 2.61 -1.05
N VAL A 220 -15.97 1.44 -1.64
CA VAL A 220 -14.69 1.08 -2.30
C VAL A 220 -14.28 2.04 -3.42
N MET A 221 -15.27 2.57 -4.15
CA MET A 221 -15.05 3.58 -5.19
C MET A 221 -14.62 4.93 -4.59
N ASP A 222 -15.14 5.32 -3.43
CA ASP A 222 -14.77 6.57 -2.76
C ASP A 222 -13.33 6.50 -2.26
N VAL A 223 -12.96 5.35 -1.67
CA VAL A 223 -11.61 5.08 -1.19
C VAL A 223 -10.61 5.04 -2.34
N ALA A 224 -10.86 4.23 -3.38
CA ALA A 224 -9.96 4.16 -4.54
C ALA A 224 -9.81 5.52 -5.24
N SER A 225 -10.88 6.32 -5.29
CA SER A 225 -10.82 7.67 -5.86
C SER A 225 -9.98 8.63 -5.04
N SER A 226 -10.11 8.56 -3.71
CA SER A 226 -9.33 9.39 -2.79
C SER A 226 -7.84 9.04 -2.79
N PHE A 227 -7.43 7.85 -3.22
CA PHE A 227 -6.01 7.46 -3.25
C PHE A 227 -5.43 7.42 -4.66
N GLY A 228 -6.13 7.96 -5.67
CA GLY A 228 -5.59 8.06 -7.02
C GLY A 228 -5.53 6.74 -7.79
N HIS A 229 -6.20 5.68 -7.32
CA HIS A 229 -6.03 4.33 -7.87
C HIS A 229 -6.93 4.05 -9.08
N LEU A 230 -6.60 4.67 -10.23
CA LEU A 230 -7.32 4.53 -11.49
C LEU A 230 -7.52 3.07 -11.93
N ALA A 231 -6.48 2.24 -11.80
CA ALA A 231 -6.57 0.84 -12.21
C ALA A 231 -7.53 0.03 -11.32
N VAL A 232 -7.66 0.38 -10.03
CA VAL A 232 -8.66 -0.20 -9.13
C VAL A 232 -10.07 0.26 -9.49
N LEU A 233 -10.26 1.55 -9.79
CA LEU A 233 -11.54 2.08 -10.25
C LEU A 233 -12.03 1.38 -11.53
N GLU A 234 -11.12 1.17 -12.48
CA GLU A 234 -11.41 0.44 -13.71
C GLU A 234 -11.73 -1.04 -13.44
N TRP A 235 -11.03 -1.66 -12.49
CA TRP A 235 -11.33 -3.04 -12.07
C TRP A 235 -12.74 -3.14 -11.47
N TRP A 236 -13.11 -2.24 -10.56
CA TRP A 236 -14.44 -2.23 -9.95
C TRP A 236 -15.54 -1.98 -10.98
N LYS A 237 -15.34 -1.02 -11.88
CA LYS A 237 -16.26 -0.75 -13.00
C LYS A 237 -16.51 -1.98 -13.87
N ASN A 238 -15.47 -2.76 -14.15
CA ASN A 238 -15.57 -3.96 -14.98
C ASN A 238 -15.85 -5.24 -14.20
N SER A 239 -16.01 -5.16 -12.88
CA SER A 239 -16.18 -6.32 -12.01
C SER A 239 -17.53 -7.03 -12.18
N GLY A 240 -18.54 -6.33 -12.72
CA GLY A 240 -19.93 -6.79 -12.78
C GLY A 240 -20.67 -6.69 -11.43
N LEU A 241 -20.07 -6.05 -10.43
CA LEU A 241 -20.63 -5.86 -9.10
C LEU A 241 -21.40 -4.53 -9.01
N THR A 242 -22.37 -4.46 -8.09
CA THR A 242 -23.12 -3.23 -7.84
C THR A 242 -22.22 -2.21 -7.16
N LEU A 243 -21.98 -1.07 -7.80
CA LEU A 243 -21.14 -0.02 -7.23
C LEU A 243 -21.95 0.91 -6.33
N ASN A 244 -21.45 1.15 -5.12
CA ASN A 244 -21.94 2.17 -4.22
C ASN A 244 -20.85 3.23 -4.01
N TYR A 245 -21.21 4.50 -4.17
CA TYR A 245 -20.34 5.65 -3.95
C TYR A 245 -21.19 6.88 -3.66
N LEU A 246 -20.70 7.72 -2.75
CA LEU A 246 -21.39 8.95 -2.34
C LEU A 246 -20.45 10.14 -2.29
N HIS A 247 -19.19 9.91 -1.91
CA HIS A 247 -18.22 10.97 -1.64
C HIS A 247 -16.98 10.88 -2.54
N ALA A 248 -16.98 10.03 -3.58
CA ALA A 248 -15.83 9.86 -4.47
C ALA A 248 -15.25 11.19 -5.00
N LEU A 249 -16.08 12.07 -5.57
CA LEU A 249 -15.60 13.33 -6.16
C LEU A 249 -15.17 14.36 -5.10
N LYS A 250 -15.75 14.30 -3.90
CA LYS A 250 -15.28 15.07 -2.73
C LYS A 250 -13.89 14.59 -2.31
N GLY A 251 -13.73 13.27 -2.21
CA GLY A 251 -12.47 12.58 -1.93
C GLY A 251 -11.33 12.97 -2.86
N VAL A 252 -11.65 13.02 -4.15
CA VAL A 252 -10.71 13.44 -5.19
C VAL A 252 -10.35 14.91 -5.08
N SER A 253 -11.33 15.76 -4.75
CA SER A 253 -11.14 17.21 -4.72
C SER A 253 -10.25 17.65 -3.55
N TYR A 254 -10.32 17.00 -2.39
CA TYR A 254 -9.41 17.29 -1.28
C TYR A 254 -7.98 16.82 -1.56
N ARG A 255 -7.82 15.71 -2.30
CA ARG A 255 -6.52 15.08 -2.59
C ARG A 255 -5.73 15.77 -3.68
N GLY A 256 -6.41 16.35 -4.67
CA GLY A 256 -5.75 16.89 -5.85
C GLY A 256 -5.71 15.92 -7.04
N GLU A 257 -6.53 14.85 -7.06
CA GLU A 257 -6.41 13.79 -8.08
C GLU A 257 -7.16 14.14 -9.38
N VAL A 258 -6.65 15.12 -10.13
CA VAL A 258 -7.28 15.62 -11.38
C VAL A 258 -7.47 14.49 -12.41
N GLU A 259 -6.54 13.54 -12.50
CA GLU A 259 -6.65 12.39 -13.39
C GLU A 259 -7.86 11.50 -13.05
N VAL A 260 -8.18 11.38 -11.76
CA VAL A 260 -9.35 10.64 -11.28
C VAL A 260 -10.64 11.39 -11.62
N LEU A 261 -10.67 12.72 -11.55
CA LEU A 261 -11.82 13.52 -12.01
C LEU A 261 -12.09 13.29 -13.50
N GLU A 262 -11.03 13.28 -14.31
CA GLU A 262 -11.14 12.97 -15.73
C GLU A 262 -11.64 11.54 -15.98
N TRP A 263 -11.15 10.57 -15.21
CA TRP A 263 -11.65 9.20 -15.29
C TRP A 263 -13.14 9.14 -14.95
N TRP A 264 -13.59 9.77 -13.85
CA TRP A 264 -15.00 9.80 -13.48
C TRP A 264 -15.86 10.41 -14.59
N LYS A 265 -15.44 11.54 -15.17
CA LYS A 265 -16.14 12.19 -16.29
C LYS A 265 -16.29 11.29 -17.51
N LYS A 266 -15.28 10.48 -17.81
CA LYS A 266 -15.25 9.53 -18.96
C LYS A 266 -15.85 8.16 -18.65
N SER A 267 -16.00 7.82 -17.38
CA SER A 267 -16.38 6.48 -16.93
C SER A 267 -17.78 6.06 -17.38
N GLY A 268 -18.68 7.01 -17.61
CA GLY A 268 -20.11 6.77 -17.82
C GLY A 268 -20.88 6.46 -16.53
N LEU A 269 -20.21 6.51 -15.37
CA LEU A 269 -20.85 6.42 -14.06
C LEU A 269 -21.57 7.72 -13.72
N ARG A 270 -22.56 7.65 -12.83
CA ARG A 270 -23.27 8.85 -12.36
C ARG A 270 -22.29 9.71 -11.56
N LEU A 271 -22.13 10.98 -11.93
CA LEU A 271 -21.35 11.92 -11.14
C LEU A 271 -22.18 12.38 -9.93
N VAL A 272 -21.70 12.10 -8.72
CA VAL A 272 -22.33 12.52 -7.46
C VAL A 272 -21.41 13.53 -6.79
N TYR A 273 -21.86 14.79 -6.74
CA TYR A 273 -21.12 15.90 -6.15
C TYR A 273 -22.07 17.02 -5.73
N ASP A 274 -21.60 17.86 -4.81
CA ASP A 274 -22.26 19.09 -4.36
C ASP A 274 -21.23 20.22 -4.24
N LYS A 275 -21.59 21.31 -3.55
CA LYS A 275 -20.70 22.47 -3.35
C LYS A 275 -19.40 22.12 -2.61
N GLU A 276 -19.38 21.02 -1.85
CA GLU A 276 -18.24 20.62 -1.03
C GLU A 276 -16.99 20.32 -1.88
N VAL A 277 -17.16 19.94 -3.15
CA VAL A 277 -16.01 19.70 -4.04
C VAL A 277 -15.17 20.97 -4.27
N LEU A 278 -15.79 22.15 -4.21
CA LEU A 278 -15.09 23.44 -4.31
C LEU A 278 -14.58 23.91 -2.94
N VAL A 279 -15.35 23.69 -1.88
CA VAL A 279 -14.96 24.00 -0.50
C VAL A 279 -13.70 23.23 -0.11
N ASP A 280 -13.69 21.91 -0.33
CA ASP A 280 -12.54 21.06 -0.02
C ASP A 280 -11.34 21.40 -0.91
N ALA A 281 -11.52 21.56 -2.22
CA ALA A 281 -10.43 21.97 -3.10
C ALA A 281 -9.81 23.31 -2.66
N THR A 282 -10.63 24.24 -2.15
CA THR A 282 -10.16 25.52 -1.62
C THR A 282 -9.41 25.35 -0.30
N LYS A 283 -10.00 24.63 0.66
CA LYS A 283 -9.42 24.38 1.99
C LYS A 283 -8.09 23.62 1.91
N PHE A 284 -7.94 22.72 0.94
CA PHE A 284 -6.71 21.95 0.73
C PHE A 284 -5.75 22.60 -0.27
N ASN A 285 -5.97 23.87 -0.63
CA ASN A 285 -5.12 24.64 -1.53
C ASN A 285 -4.85 23.93 -2.88
N ARG A 286 -5.93 23.48 -3.55
CA ARG A 286 -5.91 22.71 -4.81
C ARG A 286 -6.40 23.54 -6.01
N PRO A 287 -5.62 24.51 -6.51
CA PRO A 287 -6.03 25.35 -7.65
C PRO A 287 -6.19 24.56 -8.96
N ASP A 288 -5.45 23.47 -9.12
CA ASP A 288 -5.54 22.52 -10.23
C ASP A 288 -6.91 21.85 -10.31
N VAL A 289 -7.45 21.39 -9.17
CA VAL A 289 -8.79 20.83 -9.05
C VAL A 289 -9.86 21.91 -9.30
N LEU A 290 -9.70 23.11 -8.73
CA LEU A 290 -10.62 24.22 -8.98
C LEU A 290 -10.66 24.58 -10.48
N GLN A 291 -9.49 24.63 -11.12
CA GLN A 291 -9.37 24.85 -12.55
C GLN A 291 -10.01 23.72 -13.37
N TRP A 292 -9.86 22.47 -12.93
CA TRP A 292 -10.54 21.33 -13.55
C TRP A 292 -12.06 21.48 -13.45
N TRP A 293 -12.60 21.73 -12.26
CA TRP A 293 -14.04 21.91 -12.06
C TRP A 293 -14.62 22.99 -12.96
N SER A 294 -13.94 24.13 -13.09
CA SER A 294 -14.39 25.18 -13.99
C SER A 294 -14.32 24.80 -15.47
N SER A 295 -13.28 24.10 -15.91
CA SER A 295 -13.11 23.72 -17.31
C SER A 295 -13.91 22.47 -17.69
N SER A 296 -14.43 21.74 -16.70
CA SER A 296 -15.14 20.48 -16.88
C SER A 296 -16.48 20.64 -17.62
N GLY A 297 -17.10 21.83 -17.54
CA GLY A 297 -18.47 22.08 -17.99
C GLY A 297 -19.55 21.51 -17.05
N LEU A 298 -19.14 20.94 -15.90
CA LEU A 298 -20.05 20.48 -14.86
C LEU A 298 -20.52 21.68 -14.05
N ARG A 299 -21.84 21.77 -13.85
CA ARG A 299 -22.42 22.85 -13.08
C ARG A 299 -22.23 22.59 -11.59
N VAL A 300 -21.49 23.48 -10.92
CA VAL A 300 -21.38 23.50 -9.46
C VAL A 300 -21.88 24.85 -8.94
N VAL A 301 -22.71 24.81 -7.89
CA VAL A 301 -23.25 26.01 -7.24
C VAL A 301 -22.60 26.12 -5.86
N TYR A 302 -22.12 27.30 -5.49
CA TYR A 302 -21.42 27.54 -4.22
C TYR A 302 -21.86 28.85 -3.56
N CYS A 303 -21.78 28.95 -2.23
CA CYS A 303 -21.95 30.21 -1.50
C CYS A 303 -20.61 30.93 -1.41
N VAL A 304 -20.61 32.27 -1.52
CA VAL A 304 -19.42 33.09 -1.23
C VAL A 304 -18.92 32.83 0.19
N CYS A 305 -19.83 32.76 1.14
CA CYS A 305 -19.56 32.43 2.54
C CYS A 305 -18.81 31.11 2.76
N ASP A 306 -19.18 30.05 2.04
CA ASP A 306 -18.54 28.73 2.18
C ASP A 306 -17.08 28.77 1.68
N ILE A 307 -16.83 29.51 0.60
CA ILE A 307 -15.48 29.64 0.02
C ILE A 307 -14.59 30.53 0.89
N GLU A 308 -15.13 31.62 1.42
CA GLU A 308 -14.38 32.49 2.33
C GLU A 308 -13.99 31.73 3.61
N ALA A 309 -14.94 31.01 4.22
CA ALA A 309 -14.65 30.14 5.36
C ALA A 309 -13.60 29.07 5.01
N ALA A 310 -13.68 28.46 3.83
CA ALA A 310 -12.69 27.49 3.37
C ALA A 310 -11.28 28.11 3.20
N LEU A 311 -11.19 29.37 2.78
CA LEU A 311 -9.92 30.10 2.63
C LEU A 311 -9.30 30.52 3.97
N GLU A 312 -10.13 30.79 4.99
CA GLU A 312 -9.67 31.03 6.36
C GLU A 312 -9.13 29.74 7.01
N ASP A 313 -9.79 28.62 6.74
CA ASP A 313 -9.44 27.29 7.22
C ASP A 313 -8.35 26.59 6.38
N ALA A 314 -7.80 27.26 5.37
CA ALA A 314 -6.99 26.61 4.35
C ALA A 314 -5.62 26.13 4.89
N ILE A 315 -5.23 24.93 4.48
CA ILE A 315 -3.91 24.35 4.79
C ILE A 315 -2.82 25.22 4.16
N ASP A 316 -1.74 25.45 4.91
CA ASP A 316 -0.61 26.29 4.50
C ASP A 316 -1.00 27.71 4.06
N GLY A 317 -2.15 28.21 4.54
CA GLY A 317 -2.66 29.55 4.25
C GLY A 317 -3.37 29.70 2.91
N GLY A 318 -3.54 28.62 2.13
CA GLY A 318 -4.43 28.59 0.96
C GLY A 318 -4.08 29.57 -0.17
N LYS A 319 -2.82 30.02 -0.26
CA LYS A 319 -2.44 31.12 -1.15
C LYS A 319 -2.81 30.85 -2.61
N GLU A 320 -2.54 29.66 -3.12
CA GLU A 320 -2.74 29.34 -4.53
C GLU A 320 -4.23 29.27 -4.88
N ALA A 321 -5.03 28.65 -4.00
CA ALA A 321 -6.48 28.66 -4.15
C ALA A 321 -7.06 30.08 -4.03
N ARG A 322 -6.53 30.90 -3.12
CA ARG A 322 -6.92 32.31 -2.95
C ARG A 322 -6.64 33.12 -4.22
N ASP A 323 -5.43 33.00 -4.76
CA ASP A 323 -5.02 33.68 -5.99
C ASP A 323 -5.91 33.23 -7.17
N TRP A 324 -6.22 31.93 -7.25
CA TRP A 324 -7.14 31.39 -8.27
C TRP A 324 -8.55 31.98 -8.17
N TRP A 325 -9.10 32.13 -6.96
CA TRP A 325 -10.41 32.75 -6.75
C TRP A 325 -10.38 34.26 -7.09
N LEU A 326 -9.33 34.97 -6.68
CA LEU A 326 -9.12 36.39 -6.98
C LEU A 326 -9.06 36.68 -8.48
N ASP A 327 -8.31 35.87 -9.23
CA ASP A 327 -8.16 36.00 -10.69
C ASP A 327 -9.50 35.87 -11.43
N ARG A 328 -10.49 35.22 -10.80
CA ARG A 328 -11.86 35.08 -11.32
C ARG A 328 -12.83 36.13 -10.82
N GLY A 329 -12.33 37.14 -10.13
CA GLY A 329 -13.13 38.25 -9.62
C GLY A 329 -13.89 37.92 -8.33
N PHE A 330 -13.47 36.88 -7.58
CA PHE A 330 -13.95 36.70 -6.22
C PHE A 330 -13.51 37.89 -5.37
N ARG A 331 -14.45 38.47 -4.59
CA ARG A 331 -14.19 39.63 -3.75
C ARG A 331 -14.32 39.23 -2.29
N PHE A 332 -13.35 39.63 -1.49
CA PHE A 332 -13.42 39.60 -0.03
C PHE A 332 -14.19 40.81 0.49
N ASP A 333 -14.75 40.73 1.70
CA ASP A 333 -15.45 41.83 2.37
C ASP A 333 -16.72 42.34 1.64
N VAL A 334 -17.54 41.43 1.13
CA VAL A 334 -18.81 41.77 0.48
C VAL A 334 -19.94 41.97 1.50
N PRO A 335 -20.98 42.79 1.20
CA PRO A 335 -22.14 42.93 2.09
C PRO A 335 -22.82 41.58 2.35
N VAL A 336 -23.45 41.41 3.52
CA VAL A 336 -24.09 40.16 3.96
C VAL A 336 -25.01 39.52 2.90
N MET A 337 -25.71 40.34 2.11
CA MET A 337 -26.58 39.86 1.03
C MET A 337 -25.81 39.17 -0.11
N GLU A 338 -24.64 39.69 -0.50
CA GLU A 338 -23.76 39.07 -1.50
C GLU A 338 -22.95 37.93 -0.89
N TRP A 339 -22.64 38.02 0.41
CA TRP A 339 -21.96 36.97 1.16
C TRP A 339 -22.76 35.66 1.23
N MET A 340 -24.09 35.76 1.37
CA MET A 340 -25.01 34.61 1.35
C MET A 340 -25.48 34.23 -0.07
N GLU A 341 -24.95 34.87 -1.11
CA GLU A 341 -25.36 34.61 -2.49
C GLU A 341 -24.77 33.30 -3.03
N TYR A 342 -25.62 32.55 -3.74
CA TYR A 342 -25.20 31.35 -4.46
C TYR A 342 -24.74 31.70 -5.88
N LYS A 343 -23.45 31.51 -6.14
CA LYS A 343 -22.81 31.72 -7.43
C LYS A 343 -22.60 30.39 -8.16
N ARG A 344 -22.36 30.46 -9.47
CA ARG A 344 -22.13 29.30 -10.34
C ARG A 344 -20.69 29.31 -10.81
N LEU A 345 -20.04 28.14 -10.75
CA LEU A 345 -18.74 27.92 -11.35
C LEU A 345 -18.87 27.36 -12.76
#